data_AF-A0A1F2P9A8-F1
#
_entry.id   AF-A0A1F2P9A8-F1
#
_cell.length_a   1.000
_cell.length_b   1.000
_cell.length_c   1.000
_cell.angle_alpha   90.00
_cell.angle_beta   90.00
_cell.angle_gamma   90.00
#
_symmetry.space_group_name_H-M   'P 1'
#
loop_
_entity.id
_entity.type
_entity.pdbx_description
1 polymer ?
#
loop_
_entity_poly.entity_id
_entity_poly.type
_entity_poly.pdbx_seq_one_letter_code
_entity_poly.pdbx_strand_id
1 'polypeptide(L)'
;MRNGIDGPKKALDIVKNINDKYIRFEALYEIVSELANAGKFEDALEVSGHIGDKYLRSSALRKVVVGLAEAGKPYRKILDETLEIARSIGDRSQRSSALCEIVVGLAEAGKPYREILDEALEISQNMGNKLRRFETLQEIVVGLAEAGEPYREILDEALRVAGYINDDLQRFETLRELAVGLTGVGEFDEALEVSRGIKDASQRAWALRKIVVGLAGAGKPYKEVFEEELEAIRSISNKSRRLWAMRELALGLVEAGEFEEALGVAKCIDDTYMRSWPLRDIAVGLARAGKPYKEILEESLADTRCITDRFRRAVCLRKTALRFAEAGEPYKEILEESLEVAESIDDRSRRLWALRKIAFKFAKARKFEEALEVAGRIDDENLHSEVLCEIVSELAKARKFEEALEVAGRINNEYRRSEALRDIASGLVKVSLREQS
;
A
#
# COMPACT_ATOMS: atom_id res chain seq x y z
N MET A 1 6.66 38.88 15.02
CA MET A 1 7.60 38.21 14.09
C MET A 1 7.62 36.74 14.45
N ARG A 2 6.77 35.92 13.83
CA ARG A 2 6.80 34.47 13.99
C ARG A 2 7.80 33.95 12.95
N ASN A 3 8.88 33.33 13.41
CA ASN A 3 9.84 32.63 12.57
C ASN A 3 9.12 31.47 11.89
N GLY A 4 8.54 31.72 10.72
CA GLY A 4 8.07 30.67 9.81
C GLY A 4 9.30 29.91 9.37
N ILE A 5 9.53 28.74 9.98
CA ILE A 5 10.54 27.80 9.51
C ILE A 5 10.12 27.43 8.10
N ASP A 6 10.94 27.81 7.13
CA ASP A 6 10.71 27.61 5.71
C ASP A 6 10.95 26.13 5.34
N GLY A 7 10.03 25.27 5.78
CA GLY A 7 10.07 23.83 5.56
C GLY A 7 10.22 23.42 4.10
N PRO A 8 9.53 24.07 3.13
CA PRO A 8 9.75 23.85 1.71
C PRO A 8 11.19 24.13 1.28
N LYS A 9 11.80 25.26 1.70
CA LYS A 9 13.21 25.54 1.36
C LYS A 9 14.19 24.53 1.97
N LYS A 10 14.00 24.18 3.25
CA LYS A 10 14.84 23.17 3.92
C LYS A 10 14.73 21.81 3.23
N ALA A 11 13.54 21.40 2.80
CA ALA A 11 13.38 20.15 2.10
C ALA A 11 13.98 20.16 0.70
N LEU A 12 13.86 21.27 -0.04
CA LEU A 12 14.55 21.45 -1.32
C LEU A 12 16.07 21.40 -1.15
N ASP A 13 16.62 21.95 -0.07
CA ASP A 13 18.04 21.85 0.24
C ASP A 13 18.48 20.42 0.57
N ILE A 14 17.63 19.62 1.22
CA ILE A 14 17.91 18.20 1.43
C ILE A 14 17.81 17.43 0.10
N VAL A 15 16.82 17.71 -0.74
CA VAL A 15 16.63 17.06 -2.06
C VAL A 15 17.81 17.33 -3.00
N LYS A 16 18.44 18.52 -2.93
CA LYS A 16 19.67 18.83 -3.67
C LYS A 16 20.83 17.88 -3.34
N ASN A 17 20.85 17.31 -2.13
CA ASN A 17 21.87 16.38 -1.67
C ASN A 17 21.56 14.91 -2.00
N ILE A 18 20.44 14.61 -2.67
CA ILE A 18 20.11 13.25 -3.13
C ILE A 18 20.88 12.98 -4.43
N ASN A 19 21.83 12.04 -4.41
CA ASN A 19 22.67 11.72 -5.57
C ASN A 19 21.94 10.93 -6.66
N ASP A 20 20.97 10.08 -6.29
CA ASP A 20 20.19 9.30 -7.25
C ASP A 20 19.12 10.16 -7.95
N LYS A 21 19.15 10.16 -9.28
CA LYS A 21 18.28 11.03 -10.11
C LYS A 21 16.80 10.64 -10.02
N TYR A 22 16.49 9.35 -9.96
CA TYR A 22 15.11 8.87 -9.92
C TYR A 22 14.49 9.14 -8.55
N ILE A 23 15.22 8.82 -7.48
CA ILE A 23 14.81 9.13 -6.09
C ILE A 23 14.61 10.64 -5.92
N ARG A 24 15.46 11.47 -6.54
CA ARG A 24 15.31 12.92 -6.52
C ARG A 24 14.01 13.37 -7.21
N PHE A 25 13.63 12.78 -8.34
CA PHE A 25 12.38 13.11 -9.03
C PHE A 25 11.14 12.67 -8.26
N GLU A 26 11.18 11.50 -7.62
CA GLU A 26 10.11 11.06 -6.72
C GLU A 26 9.95 12.01 -5.52
N ALA A 27 11.06 12.43 -4.91
CA ALA A 27 11.03 13.41 -3.81
C ALA A 27 10.41 14.74 -4.24
N LEU A 28 10.73 15.22 -5.44
CA LEU A 28 10.13 16.43 -6.00
C LEU A 28 8.63 16.24 -6.28
N TYR A 29 8.20 15.09 -6.82
CA TYR A 29 6.79 14.77 -7.02
C TYR A 29 5.98 14.81 -5.71
N GLU A 30 6.53 14.23 -4.63
CA GLU A 30 5.90 14.30 -3.30
C GLU A 30 5.76 15.74 -2.81
N ILE A 31 6.82 16.55 -2.95
CA ILE A 31 6.78 17.97 -2.55
C ILE A 31 5.72 18.74 -3.35
N VAL A 32 5.64 18.55 -4.68
CA VAL A 32 4.63 19.21 -5.52
C VAL A 32 3.22 18.84 -5.08
N SER A 33 2.99 17.56 -4.79
CA SER A 33 1.68 17.05 -4.35
C SER A 33 1.25 17.70 -3.04
N GLU A 34 2.15 17.81 -2.06
CA GLU A 34 1.87 18.46 -0.77
C GLU A 34 1.64 19.98 -0.91
N LEU A 35 2.40 20.65 -1.78
CA LEU A 35 2.21 22.09 -2.06
C LEU A 35 0.88 22.38 -2.76
N ALA A 36 0.50 21.54 -3.74
CA ALA A 36 -0.76 21.66 -4.44
C ALA A 36 -1.96 21.48 -3.49
N ASN A 37 -1.91 20.46 -2.62
CA ASN A 37 -2.93 20.22 -1.59
C ASN A 37 -3.03 21.38 -0.57
N ALA A 38 -1.90 22.04 -0.28
CA ALA A 38 -1.87 23.23 0.59
C ALA A 38 -2.30 24.52 -0.13
N GLY A 39 -2.70 24.46 -1.42
CA GLY A 39 -3.08 25.61 -2.22
C GLY A 39 -1.93 26.52 -2.64
N LYS A 40 -0.67 26.11 -2.41
CA LYS A 40 0.56 26.82 -2.80
C LYS A 40 0.94 26.49 -4.25
N PHE A 41 0.06 26.85 -5.18
CA PHE A 41 0.15 26.44 -6.58
C PHE A 41 1.39 26.99 -7.31
N GLU A 42 1.84 28.20 -6.98
CA GLU A 42 3.03 28.81 -7.60
C GLU A 42 4.31 28.05 -7.23
N ASP A 43 4.49 27.78 -5.93
CA ASP A 43 5.60 26.95 -5.43
C ASP A 43 5.54 25.54 -6.04
N ALA A 44 4.34 24.95 -6.13
CA ALA A 44 4.14 23.62 -6.73
C ALA A 44 4.56 23.59 -8.22
N LEU A 45 4.23 24.63 -8.98
CA LEU A 45 4.64 24.77 -10.38
C LEU A 45 6.16 24.92 -10.52
N GLU A 46 6.80 25.74 -9.69
CA GLU A 46 8.25 25.90 -9.68
C GLU A 46 8.96 24.56 -9.44
N VAL A 47 8.55 23.85 -8.38
CA VAL A 47 9.16 22.54 -8.04
C VAL A 47 8.92 21.50 -9.13
N SER A 48 7.74 21.49 -9.77
CA SER A 48 7.42 20.55 -10.86
C SER A 48 8.34 20.72 -12.08
N GLY A 49 8.86 21.92 -12.32
CA GLY A 49 9.80 22.21 -13.40
C GLY A 49 11.15 21.50 -13.26
N HIS A 50 11.51 21.07 -12.04
CA HIS A 50 12.73 20.31 -11.76
C HIS A 50 12.58 18.80 -11.98
N ILE A 51 11.37 18.31 -12.27
CA ILE A 51 11.11 16.90 -12.56
C ILE A 51 11.43 16.62 -14.04
N GLY A 52 12.51 15.87 -14.28
CA GLY A 52 12.95 15.54 -15.64
C GLY A 52 12.26 14.31 -16.23
N ASP A 53 11.61 13.49 -15.42
CA ASP A 53 10.79 12.38 -15.88
C ASP A 53 9.41 12.89 -16.34
N LYS A 54 9.03 12.57 -17.58
CA LYS A 54 7.81 13.11 -18.20
C LYS A 54 6.54 12.60 -17.54
N TYR A 55 6.51 11.33 -17.14
CA TYR A 55 5.34 10.72 -16.52
C TYR A 55 5.14 11.32 -15.13
N LEU A 56 6.18 11.33 -14.29
CA LEU A 56 6.13 11.96 -12.96
C LEU A 56 5.80 13.45 -13.03
N ARG A 57 6.33 14.18 -14.03
CA ARG A 57 6.01 15.60 -14.21
C ARG A 57 4.55 15.81 -14.62
N SER A 58 4.00 14.96 -15.50
CA SER A 58 2.59 15.01 -15.89
C SER A 58 1.69 14.74 -14.68
N SER A 59 1.97 13.69 -13.90
CA SER A 59 1.22 13.39 -12.67
C SER A 59 1.34 14.50 -11.60
N ALA A 60 2.50 15.14 -11.47
CA ALA A 60 2.71 16.28 -10.58
C ALA A 60 1.86 17.48 -11.00
N LEU A 61 1.94 17.89 -12.26
CA LEU A 61 1.18 19.01 -12.80
C LEU A 61 -0.33 18.75 -12.77
N ARG A 62 -0.77 17.50 -12.98
CA ARG A 62 -2.17 17.11 -12.78
C ARG A 62 -2.66 17.45 -11.37
N LYS A 63 -1.90 17.19 -10.30
CA LYS A 63 -2.32 17.59 -8.94
C LYS A 63 -2.51 19.10 -8.81
N VAL A 64 -1.66 19.89 -9.47
CA VAL A 64 -1.81 21.35 -9.53
C VAL A 64 -3.07 21.74 -10.30
N VAL A 65 -3.34 21.13 -11.46
CA VAL A 65 -4.54 21.37 -12.28
C VAL A 65 -5.82 21.09 -11.48
N VAL A 66 -5.89 19.94 -10.81
CA VAL A 66 -7.04 19.54 -10.00
C VAL A 66 -7.24 20.52 -8.85
N GLY A 67 -6.19 20.81 -8.06
CA GLY A 67 -6.31 21.75 -6.95
C GLY A 67 -6.71 23.17 -7.38
N LEU A 68 -6.23 23.64 -8.54
CA LEU A 68 -6.68 24.91 -9.12
C LEU A 68 -8.16 24.84 -9.54
N ALA A 69 -8.58 23.73 -10.16
CA ALA A 69 -9.95 23.53 -10.62
C ALA A 69 -10.97 23.47 -9.47
N GLU A 70 -10.63 22.79 -8.38
CA GLU A 70 -11.40 22.73 -7.14
C GLU A 70 -11.47 24.10 -6.44
N ALA A 71 -10.34 24.83 -6.41
CA ALA A 71 -10.28 26.18 -5.86
C ALA A 71 -10.97 27.25 -6.74
N GLY A 72 -11.55 26.87 -7.90
CA GLY A 72 -12.18 27.79 -8.84
C GLY A 72 -11.19 28.77 -9.50
N LYS A 73 -9.89 28.47 -9.47
CA LYS A 73 -8.83 29.30 -10.06
C LYS A 73 -8.61 28.91 -11.54
N PRO A 74 -8.04 29.82 -12.37
CA PRO A 74 -7.72 29.50 -13.76
C PRO A 74 -6.69 28.37 -13.86
N TYR A 75 -7.09 27.21 -14.42
CA TYR A 75 -6.23 26.03 -14.57
C TYR A 75 -5.93 25.67 -16.03
N ARG A 76 -6.66 26.23 -17.01
CA ARG A 76 -6.63 25.80 -18.42
C ARG A 76 -5.25 25.83 -19.05
N LYS A 77 -4.46 26.89 -18.81
CA LYS A 77 -3.09 27.00 -19.32
C LYS A 77 -2.18 25.88 -18.79
N ILE A 78 -2.33 25.53 -17.52
CA ILE A 78 -1.55 24.45 -16.89
C ILE A 78 -2.04 23.09 -17.37
N LEU A 79 -3.35 22.94 -17.58
CA LEU A 79 -3.92 21.74 -18.20
C LEU A 79 -3.36 21.51 -19.61
N ASP A 80 -3.30 22.55 -20.44
CA ASP A 80 -2.73 22.45 -21.79
C ASP A 80 -1.25 22.01 -21.75
N GLU A 81 -0.43 22.60 -20.88
CA GLU A 81 0.97 22.15 -20.65
C GLU A 81 1.03 20.69 -20.17
N THR A 82 0.14 20.30 -19.26
CA THR A 82 0.08 18.94 -18.71
C THR A 82 -0.27 17.92 -19.79
N LEU A 83 -1.24 18.26 -20.66
CA LEU A 83 -1.65 17.43 -21.80
C LEU A 83 -0.54 17.33 -22.85
N GLU A 84 0.17 18.42 -23.15
CA GLU A 84 1.34 18.39 -24.05
C GLU A 84 2.42 17.44 -23.52
N ILE A 85 2.73 17.51 -22.23
CA ILE A 85 3.70 16.61 -21.59
C ILE A 85 3.22 15.16 -21.69
N ALA A 86 1.96 14.89 -21.32
CA ALA A 86 1.36 13.55 -21.38
C ALA A 86 1.43 12.98 -22.79
N ARG A 87 1.00 13.73 -23.81
CA ARG A 87 1.05 13.34 -25.23
C ARG A 87 2.48 13.10 -25.73
N SER A 88 3.47 13.78 -25.16
CA SER A 88 4.89 13.62 -25.51
C SER A 88 5.56 12.38 -24.90
N ILE A 89 4.86 11.61 -24.06
CA ILE A 89 5.36 10.36 -23.47
C ILE A 89 5.52 9.30 -24.58
N GLY A 90 6.73 8.73 -24.70
CA GLY A 90 7.07 7.81 -25.77
C GLY A 90 6.34 6.47 -25.69
N ASP A 91 6.23 5.88 -24.50
CA ASP A 91 5.49 4.63 -24.27
C ASP A 91 3.97 4.90 -24.32
N ARG A 92 3.26 4.13 -25.14
CA ARG A 92 1.82 4.31 -25.33
C ARG A 92 1.01 3.99 -24.07
N SER A 93 1.47 3.04 -23.26
CA SER A 93 0.81 2.66 -22.00
C SER A 93 0.89 3.82 -21.03
N GLN A 94 2.09 4.33 -20.78
CA GLN A 94 2.32 5.46 -19.88
C GLN A 94 1.61 6.73 -20.37
N ARG A 95 1.55 6.95 -21.69
CA ARG A 95 0.78 8.05 -22.28
C ARG A 95 -0.71 7.93 -21.97
N SER A 96 -1.27 6.75 -22.19
CA SER A 96 -2.68 6.50 -21.93
C SER A 96 -3.01 6.67 -20.45
N SER A 97 -2.22 6.07 -19.56
CA SER A 97 -2.39 6.23 -18.11
C SER A 97 -2.26 7.68 -17.65
N ALA A 98 -1.31 8.45 -18.19
CA ALA A 98 -1.19 9.88 -17.87
C ALA A 98 -2.44 10.67 -18.30
N LEU A 99 -3.02 10.38 -19.47
CA LEU A 99 -4.29 11.00 -19.89
C LEU A 99 -5.46 10.56 -19.02
N CYS A 100 -5.51 9.29 -18.61
CA CYS A 100 -6.53 8.77 -17.70
C CYS A 100 -6.45 9.46 -16.33
N GLU A 101 -5.25 9.64 -15.78
CA GLU A 101 -5.05 10.38 -14.52
C GLU A 101 -5.56 11.84 -14.60
N ILE A 102 -5.47 12.47 -15.77
CA ILE A 102 -6.01 13.81 -16.02
C ILE A 102 -7.54 13.77 -16.11
N VAL A 103 -8.11 12.79 -16.83
CA VAL A 103 -9.56 12.58 -16.94
C VAL A 103 -10.19 12.41 -15.56
N VAL A 104 -9.64 11.50 -14.75
CA VAL A 104 -10.15 11.20 -13.40
C VAL A 104 -10.07 12.45 -12.52
N GLY A 105 -8.93 13.14 -12.49
CA GLY A 105 -8.80 14.36 -11.69
C GLY A 105 -9.76 15.49 -12.12
N LEU A 106 -10.05 15.62 -13.42
CA LEU A 106 -11.04 16.59 -13.90
C LEU A 106 -12.47 16.16 -13.57
N ALA A 107 -12.77 14.86 -13.64
CA ALA A 107 -14.04 14.28 -13.23
C ALA A 107 -14.32 14.55 -11.74
N GLU A 108 -13.36 14.27 -10.86
CA GLU A 108 -13.42 14.57 -9.42
C GLU A 108 -13.69 16.06 -9.15
N ALA A 109 -13.04 16.95 -9.92
CA ALA A 109 -13.22 18.39 -9.80
C ALA A 109 -14.51 18.93 -10.49
N GLY A 110 -15.36 18.04 -11.02
CA GLY A 110 -16.60 18.37 -11.75
C GLY A 110 -16.35 19.22 -13.00
N LYS A 111 -15.21 19.02 -13.68
CA LYS A 111 -14.80 19.76 -14.87
C LYS A 111 -14.96 18.92 -16.14
N PRO A 112 -15.07 19.55 -17.33
CA PRO A 112 -15.16 18.81 -18.59
C PRO A 112 -13.92 17.95 -18.84
N TYR A 113 -14.12 16.65 -19.04
CA TYR A 113 -13.05 15.68 -19.28
C TYR A 113 -13.26 14.81 -20.55
N ARG A 114 -14.46 14.85 -21.15
CA ARG A 114 -14.87 13.90 -22.22
C ARG A 114 -13.95 13.88 -23.43
N GLU A 115 -13.49 15.04 -23.91
CA GLU A 115 -12.57 15.11 -25.05
C GLU A 115 -11.24 14.37 -24.78
N ILE A 116 -10.75 14.45 -23.54
CA ILE A 116 -9.50 13.81 -23.11
C ILE A 116 -9.75 12.31 -22.89
N LEU A 117 -10.94 11.94 -22.41
CA LEU A 117 -11.37 10.54 -22.28
C LEU A 117 -11.44 9.85 -23.65
N ASP A 118 -12.04 10.49 -24.64
CA ASP A 118 -12.13 9.96 -26.01
C ASP A 118 -10.72 9.74 -26.60
N GLU A 119 -9.80 10.68 -26.40
CA GLU A 119 -8.39 10.55 -26.81
C GLU A 119 -7.69 9.37 -26.09
N ALA A 120 -7.90 9.23 -24.78
CA ALA A 120 -7.33 8.13 -24.00
C ALA A 120 -7.88 6.76 -24.46
N LEU A 121 -9.18 6.67 -24.74
CA LEU A 121 -9.83 5.47 -25.25
C LEU A 121 -9.32 5.12 -26.66
N GLU A 122 -9.14 6.10 -27.55
CA GLU A 122 -8.58 5.88 -28.88
C GLU A 122 -7.14 5.33 -28.82
N ILE A 123 -6.31 5.88 -27.93
CA ILE A 123 -4.94 5.37 -27.72
C ILE A 123 -4.97 3.93 -27.21
N SER A 124 -5.86 3.64 -26.25
CA SER A 124 -6.07 2.31 -25.68
C SER A 124 -6.52 1.28 -26.72
N GLN A 125 -7.48 1.65 -27.58
CA GLN A 125 -7.97 0.79 -28.66
C GLN A 125 -6.88 0.43 -29.67
N ASN A 126 -5.95 1.35 -29.92
CA ASN A 126 -4.81 1.17 -30.81
C ASN A 126 -3.60 0.46 -30.17
N MET A 127 -3.74 -0.05 -28.94
CA MET A 127 -2.74 -0.91 -28.32
C MET A 127 -2.83 -2.33 -28.85
N GLY A 128 -1.75 -2.84 -29.46
CA GLY A 128 -1.68 -4.23 -29.92
C GLY A 128 -1.66 -5.27 -28.79
N ASN A 129 -1.35 -4.85 -27.55
CA ASN A 129 -1.33 -5.70 -26.37
C ASN A 129 -2.68 -5.59 -25.63
N LYS A 130 -3.44 -6.70 -25.63
CA LYS A 130 -4.75 -6.80 -24.97
C LYS A 130 -4.69 -6.59 -23.46
N LEU A 131 -3.61 -7.03 -22.82
CA LEU A 131 -3.42 -6.86 -21.37
C LEU A 131 -3.27 -5.38 -21.03
N ARG A 132 -2.38 -4.67 -21.73
CA ARG A 132 -2.21 -3.22 -21.53
C ARG A 132 -3.48 -2.42 -21.83
N ARG A 133 -4.21 -2.81 -22.87
CA ARG A 133 -5.52 -2.22 -23.17
C ARG A 133 -6.51 -2.42 -22.01
N PHE A 134 -6.57 -3.62 -21.45
CA PHE A 134 -7.42 -3.90 -20.29
C PHE A 134 -7.01 -3.07 -19.07
N GLU A 135 -5.71 -3.02 -18.75
CA GLU A 135 -5.17 -2.23 -17.64
C GLU A 135 -5.61 -0.76 -17.73
N THR A 136 -5.48 -0.15 -18.92
CA THR A 136 -5.96 1.22 -19.15
C THR A 136 -7.46 1.36 -18.98
N LEU A 137 -8.28 0.44 -19.52
CA LEU A 137 -9.73 0.50 -19.37
C LEU A 137 -10.15 0.33 -17.91
N GLN A 138 -9.47 -0.54 -17.16
CA GLN A 138 -9.69 -0.71 -15.73
C GLN A 138 -9.39 0.59 -14.95
N GLU A 139 -8.28 1.27 -15.24
CA GLU A 139 -7.94 2.55 -14.62
C GLU A 139 -9.04 3.60 -14.85
N ILE A 140 -9.58 3.68 -16.07
CA ILE A 140 -10.70 4.59 -16.41
C ILE A 140 -11.97 4.19 -15.64
N VAL A 141 -12.33 2.91 -15.62
CA VAL A 141 -13.54 2.42 -14.94
C VAL A 141 -13.50 2.76 -13.45
N VAL A 142 -12.40 2.43 -12.77
CA VAL A 142 -12.26 2.66 -11.33
C VAL A 142 -12.23 4.15 -11.03
N GLY A 143 -11.50 4.95 -11.81
CA GLY A 143 -11.41 6.39 -11.55
C GLY A 143 -12.70 7.15 -11.85
N LEU A 144 -13.45 6.78 -12.88
CA LEU A 144 -14.78 7.37 -13.12
C LEU A 144 -15.79 6.95 -12.05
N ALA A 145 -15.73 5.69 -11.59
CA ALA A 145 -16.54 5.23 -10.47
C ALA A 145 -16.23 6.02 -9.18
N GLU A 146 -14.95 6.28 -8.88
CA GLU A 146 -14.53 7.12 -7.75
C GLU A 146 -15.08 8.55 -7.85
N ALA A 147 -15.10 9.12 -9.06
CA ALA A 147 -15.66 10.44 -9.33
C ALA A 147 -17.22 10.47 -9.36
N GLY A 148 -17.89 9.31 -9.26
CA GLY A 148 -19.35 9.21 -9.39
C GLY A 148 -19.87 9.48 -10.81
N GLU A 149 -19.00 9.33 -11.81
CA GLU A 149 -19.31 9.58 -13.22
C GLU A 149 -19.70 8.26 -13.94
N PRO A 150 -20.49 8.31 -15.02
CA PRO A 150 -20.89 7.11 -15.75
C PRO A 150 -19.70 6.36 -16.37
N TYR A 151 -19.55 5.08 -16.04
CA TYR A 151 -18.45 4.23 -16.54
C TYR A 151 -18.90 2.91 -17.18
N ARG A 152 -20.21 2.61 -17.22
CA ARG A 152 -20.72 1.30 -17.64
C ARG A 152 -20.29 0.88 -19.04
N GLU A 153 -20.25 1.81 -20.00
CA GLU A 153 -19.81 1.54 -21.36
C GLU A 153 -18.35 1.08 -21.41
N ILE A 154 -17.49 1.72 -20.61
CA ILE A 154 -16.07 1.39 -20.51
C ILE A 154 -15.88 0.07 -19.75
N LEU A 155 -16.70 -0.21 -18.73
CA LEU A 155 -16.71 -1.49 -18.01
C LEU A 155 -17.06 -2.65 -18.96
N ASP A 156 -18.12 -2.50 -19.76
CA ASP A 156 -18.52 -3.53 -20.73
C ASP A 156 -17.42 -3.74 -21.80
N GLU A 157 -16.72 -2.67 -22.21
CA GLU A 157 -15.55 -2.80 -23.08
C GLU A 157 -14.39 -3.51 -22.39
N ALA A 158 -14.07 -3.18 -21.14
CA ALA A 158 -13.03 -3.84 -20.35
C ALA A 158 -13.30 -5.34 -20.24
N LEU A 159 -14.53 -5.72 -19.87
CA LEU A 159 -14.96 -7.12 -19.78
C LEU A 159 -14.85 -7.85 -21.13
N ARG A 160 -15.19 -7.18 -22.23
CA ARG A 160 -15.03 -7.71 -23.58
C ARG A 160 -13.56 -7.95 -23.92
N VAL A 161 -12.67 -7.00 -23.60
CA VAL A 161 -11.22 -7.12 -23.80
C VAL A 161 -10.64 -8.26 -22.96
N ALA A 162 -11.05 -8.39 -21.70
CA ALA A 162 -10.66 -9.52 -20.85
C ALA A 162 -11.07 -10.86 -21.48
N GLY A 163 -12.27 -10.95 -22.06
CA GLY A 163 -12.73 -12.13 -22.80
C GLY A 163 -11.82 -12.55 -23.95
N TYR A 164 -11.07 -11.60 -24.54
CA TYR A 164 -10.12 -11.87 -25.62
C TYR A 164 -8.70 -12.20 -25.14
N ILE A 165 -8.41 -12.19 -23.84
CA ILE A 165 -7.14 -12.61 -23.28
C ILE A 165 -7.07 -14.15 -23.34
N ASN A 166 -6.10 -14.66 -24.10
CA ASN A 166 -5.97 -16.10 -24.37
C ASN A 166 -5.40 -16.87 -23.17
N ASP A 167 -4.54 -16.23 -22.38
CA ASP A 167 -3.99 -16.85 -21.19
C ASP A 167 -5.01 -16.79 -20.05
N ASP A 168 -5.48 -17.96 -19.63
CA ASP A 168 -6.53 -18.07 -18.62
C ASP A 168 -6.10 -17.45 -17.28
N LEU A 169 -4.83 -17.61 -16.88
CA LEU A 169 -4.32 -17.07 -15.64
C LEU A 169 -4.33 -15.53 -15.69
N GLN A 170 -3.77 -14.93 -16.73
CA GLN A 170 -3.80 -13.49 -16.96
C GLN A 170 -5.24 -12.97 -16.98
N ARG A 171 -6.15 -13.66 -17.69
CA ARG A 171 -7.56 -13.26 -17.75
C ARG A 171 -8.23 -13.25 -16.37
N PHE A 172 -7.95 -14.24 -15.53
CA PHE A 172 -8.54 -14.28 -14.19
C PHE A 172 -7.90 -13.26 -13.26
N GLU A 173 -6.60 -13.00 -13.40
CA GLU A 173 -5.89 -11.97 -12.65
C GLU A 173 -6.41 -10.56 -12.98
N THR A 174 -6.63 -10.27 -14.26
CA THR A 174 -7.18 -8.98 -14.70
C THR A 174 -8.62 -8.77 -14.23
N LEU A 175 -9.48 -9.79 -14.34
CA LEU A 175 -10.86 -9.71 -13.83
C LEU A 175 -10.88 -9.56 -12.30
N ARG A 176 -10.00 -10.26 -11.59
CA ARG A 176 -9.83 -10.09 -10.15
C ARG A 176 -9.44 -8.66 -9.82
N GLU A 177 -8.47 -8.08 -10.52
CA GLU A 177 -8.00 -6.71 -10.27
C GLU A 177 -9.08 -5.67 -10.50
N LEU A 178 -9.88 -5.81 -11.56
CA LEU A 178 -11.06 -4.99 -11.79
C LEU A 178 -12.10 -5.11 -10.66
N ALA A 179 -12.43 -6.33 -10.21
CA ALA A 179 -13.35 -6.53 -9.10
C ALA A 179 -12.84 -5.90 -7.80
N VAL A 180 -11.53 -6.00 -7.53
CA VAL A 180 -10.89 -5.36 -6.37
C VAL A 180 -10.93 -3.83 -6.47
N GLY A 181 -10.68 -3.27 -7.66
CA GLY A 181 -10.77 -1.84 -7.91
C GLY A 181 -12.17 -1.29 -7.64
N LEU A 182 -13.19 -1.92 -8.23
CA LEU A 182 -14.61 -1.58 -8.02
C LEU A 182 -15.03 -1.68 -6.55
N THR A 183 -14.57 -2.73 -5.85
CA THR A 183 -14.79 -2.85 -4.40
C THR A 183 -14.21 -1.67 -3.62
N GLY A 184 -13.01 -1.20 -4.00
CA GLY A 184 -12.32 -0.10 -3.32
C GLY A 184 -13.07 1.23 -3.40
N VAL A 185 -13.84 1.44 -4.48
CA VAL A 185 -14.67 2.64 -4.69
C VAL A 185 -16.13 2.45 -4.26
N GLY A 186 -16.47 1.28 -3.70
CA GLY A 186 -17.80 0.99 -3.15
C GLY A 186 -18.83 0.44 -4.13
N GLU A 187 -18.41 0.13 -5.37
CA GLU A 187 -19.23 -0.47 -6.43
C GLU A 187 -19.30 -1.99 -6.28
N PHE A 188 -19.99 -2.41 -5.23
CA PHE A 188 -20.02 -3.82 -4.82
C PHE A 188 -20.81 -4.72 -5.78
N ASP A 189 -21.85 -4.20 -6.42
CA ASP A 189 -22.71 -5.00 -7.31
C ASP A 189 -21.97 -5.35 -8.61
N GLU A 190 -21.30 -4.37 -9.22
CA GLU A 190 -20.42 -4.56 -10.37
C GLU A 190 -19.22 -5.43 -9.99
N ALA A 191 -18.60 -5.22 -8.82
CA ALA A 191 -17.52 -6.08 -8.35
C ALA A 191 -17.97 -7.55 -8.22
N LEU A 192 -19.20 -7.79 -7.73
CA LEU A 192 -19.80 -9.12 -7.64
C LEU A 192 -20.04 -9.73 -9.03
N GLU A 193 -20.60 -8.97 -9.96
CA GLU A 193 -20.78 -9.38 -11.37
C GLU A 193 -19.46 -9.87 -11.97
N VAL A 194 -18.40 -9.06 -11.84
CA VAL A 194 -17.06 -9.37 -12.35
C VAL A 194 -16.50 -10.63 -11.67
N SER A 195 -16.59 -10.71 -10.33
CA SER A 195 -16.03 -11.82 -9.56
C SER A 195 -16.67 -13.17 -9.89
N ARG A 196 -18.00 -13.20 -10.11
CA ARG A 196 -18.75 -14.40 -10.50
C ARG A 196 -18.39 -14.89 -11.90
N GLY A 197 -17.92 -13.99 -12.77
CA GLY A 197 -17.38 -14.34 -14.09
C GLY A 197 -16.02 -15.07 -14.04
N ILE A 198 -15.31 -15.05 -12.91
CA ILE A 198 -13.99 -15.68 -12.76
C ILE A 198 -14.15 -17.19 -12.59
N LYS A 199 -13.64 -17.99 -13.55
CA LYS A 199 -13.78 -19.45 -13.52
C LYS A 199 -12.83 -20.13 -12.52
N ASP A 200 -11.59 -19.67 -12.39
CA ASP A 200 -10.65 -20.23 -11.42
C ASP A 200 -11.11 -19.97 -9.98
N ALA A 201 -11.27 -21.04 -9.21
CA ALA A 201 -11.78 -20.96 -7.84
C ALA A 201 -10.87 -20.16 -6.90
N SER A 202 -9.56 -20.22 -7.08
CA SER A 202 -8.62 -19.49 -6.22
C SER A 202 -8.68 -17.98 -6.49
N GLN A 203 -8.76 -17.58 -7.77
CA GLN A 203 -8.89 -16.18 -8.16
C GLN A 203 -10.28 -15.63 -7.81
N ARG A 204 -11.35 -16.44 -7.96
CA ARG A 204 -12.70 -16.07 -7.53
C ARG A 204 -12.78 -15.85 -6.03
N ALA A 205 -12.26 -16.77 -5.22
CA ALA A 205 -12.17 -16.60 -3.76
C ALA A 205 -11.35 -15.35 -3.38
N TRP A 206 -10.26 -15.05 -4.10
CA TRP A 206 -9.53 -13.80 -3.84
C TRP A 206 -10.42 -12.56 -4.02
N ALA A 207 -11.14 -12.48 -5.15
CA ALA A 207 -12.00 -11.35 -5.48
C ALA A 207 -13.16 -11.22 -4.49
N LEU A 208 -13.89 -12.32 -4.25
CA LEU A 208 -15.01 -12.38 -3.32
C LEU A 208 -14.58 -12.02 -1.88
N ARG A 209 -13.43 -12.50 -1.39
CA ARG A 209 -12.85 -12.05 -0.10
C ARG A 209 -12.76 -10.53 -0.01
N LYS A 210 -12.26 -9.85 -1.05
CA LYS A 210 -12.13 -8.38 -1.03
C LYS A 210 -13.50 -7.72 -0.95
N ILE A 211 -14.49 -8.23 -1.67
CA ILE A 211 -15.88 -7.76 -1.61
C ILE A 211 -16.47 -7.98 -0.21
N VAL A 212 -16.31 -9.16 0.38
CA VAL A 212 -16.76 -9.47 1.76
C VAL A 212 -16.19 -8.47 2.76
N VAL A 213 -14.86 -8.26 2.72
CA VAL A 213 -14.17 -7.33 3.63
C VAL A 213 -14.62 -5.89 3.41
N GLY A 214 -14.79 -5.47 2.15
CA GLY A 214 -15.26 -4.13 1.81
C GLY A 214 -16.70 -3.89 2.26
N LEU A 215 -17.62 -4.84 2.06
CA LEU A 215 -19.00 -4.77 2.52
C LEU A 215 -19.07 -4.72 4.06
N ALA A 216 -18.32 -5.60 4.73
CA ALA A 216 -18.23 -5.62 6.19
C ALA A 216 -17.71 -4.29 6.75
N GLY A 217 -16.60 -3.77 6.22
CA GLY A 217 -16.04 -2.48 6.62
C GLY A 217 -16.96 -1.28 6.34
N ALA A 218 -17.82 -1.38 5.33
CA ALA A 218 -18.85 -0.38 5.03
C ALA A 218 -20.14 -0.57 5.86
N GLY A 219 -20.23 -1.59 6.72
CA GLY A 219 -21.45 -1.93 7.47
C GLY A 219 -22.61 -2.38 6.59
N LYS A 220 -22.33 -2.82 5.36
CA LYS A 220 -23.33 -3.33 4.42
C LYS A 220 -23.56 -4.84 4.65
N PRO A 221 -24.76 -5.38 4.35
CA PRO A 221 -25.02 -6.81 4.44
C PRO A 221 -24.04 -7.61 3.57
N TYR A 222 -23.30 -8.54 4.18
CA TYR A 222 -22.26 -9.31 3.49
C TYR A 222 -22.40 -10.83 3.65
N LYS A 223 -23.36 -11.32 4.44
CA LYS A 223 -23.48 -12.74 4.81
C LYS A 223 -23.64 -13.68 3.61
N GLU A 224 -24.45 -13.30 2.62
CA GLU A 224 -24.65 -14.09 1.40
C GLU A 224 -23.33 -14.20 0.60
N VAL A 225 -22.63 -13.09 0.43
CA VAL A 225 -21.33 -13.05 -0.26
C VAL A 225 -20.26 -13.80 0.54
N PHE A 226 -20.32 -13.76 1.87
CA PHE A 226 -19.43 -14.52 2.74
C PHE A 226 -19.64 -16.03 2.61
N GLU A 227 -20.88 -16.49 2.48
CA GLU A 227 -21.17 -17.90 2.21
C GLU A 227 -20.67 -18.32 0.82
N GLU A 228 -20.86 -17.47 -0.20
CA GLU A 228 -20.33 -17.68 -1.56
C GLU A 228 -18.79 -17.75 -1.57
N GLU A 229 -18.12 -16.87 -0.80
CA GLU A 229 -16.67 -16.88 -0.58
C GLU A 229 -16.21 -18.20 0.06
N LEU A 230 -16.89 -18.65 1.13
CA LEU A 230 -16.56 -19.93 1.78
C LEU A 230 -16.76 -21.12 0.84
N GLU A 231 -17.78 -21.10 -0.02
CA GLU A 231 -17.97 -22.13 -1.05
C GLU A 231 -16.85 -22.09 -2.10
N ALA A 232 -16.47 -20.90 -2.58
CA ALA A 232 -15.36 -20.72 -3.49
C ALA A 232 -14.06 -21.26 -2.88
N ILE A 233 -13.76 -20.93 -1.62
CA ILE A 233 -12.62 -21.47 -0.88
C ILE A 233 -12.67 -23.01 -0.80
N ARG A 234 -13.83 -23.60 -0.46
CA ARG A 234 -14.00 -25.06 -0.38
C ARG A 234 -13.74 -25.75 -1.72
N SER A 235 -14.08 -25.09 -2.83
CA SER A 235 -13.87 -25.61 -4.18
C SER A 235 -12.40 -25.56 -4.65
N ILE A 236 -11.50 -24.88 -3.92
CA ILE A 236 -10.06 -24.86 -4.23
C ILE A 236 -9.45 -26.25 -3.99
N SER A 237 -9.02 -26.90 -5.07
CA SER A 237 -8.47 -28.26 -5.02
C SER A 237 -7.12 -28.34 -4.29
N ASN A 238 -6.28 -27.32 -4.40
CA ASN A 238 -4.98 -27.29 -3.73
C ASN A 238 -5.15 -26.92 -2.25
N LYS A 239 -4.87 -27.86 -1.34
CA LYS A 239 -5.00 -27.68 0.11
C LYS A 239 -4.23 -26.45 0.64
N SER A 240 -3.01 -26.21 0.16
CA SER A 240 -2.21 -25.06 0.59
C SER A 240 -2.82 -23.74 0.15
N ARG A 241 -3.34 -23.65 -1.09
CA ARG A 241 -4.08 -22.46 -1.56
C ARG A 241 -5.37 -22.24 -0.78
N ARG A 242 -6.08 -23.32 -0.46
CA ARG A 242 -7.30 -23.27 0.36
C ARG A 242 -7.03 -22.73 1.76
N LEU A 243 -6.03 -23.28 2.46
CA LEU A 243 -5.64 -22.80 3.79
C LEU A 243 -5.15 -21.35 3.76
N TRP A 244 -4.44 -20.95 2.69
CA TRP A 244 -4.05 -19.57 2.48
C TRP A 244 -5.28 -18.66 2.33
N ALA A 245 -6.25 -19.03 1.49
CA ALA A 245 -7.46 -18.24 1.31
C ALA A 245 -8.27 -18.09 2.62
N MET A 246 -8.41 -19.17 3.39
CA MET A 246 -9.04 -19.12 4.73
C MET A 246 -8.31 -18.18 5.68
N ARG A 247 -6.97 -18.24 5.73
CA ARG A 247 -6.16 -17.34 6.55
C ARG A 247 -6.40 -15.89 6.18
N GLU A 248 -6.37 -15.58 4.89
CA GLU A 248 -6.54 -14.21 4.43
C GLU A 248 -7.96 -13.69 4.62
N LEU A 249 -8.98 -14.55 4.50
CA LEU A 249 -10.36 -14.20 4.85
C LEU A 249 -10.49 -13.83 6.32
N ALA A 250 -9.93 -14.66 7.22
CA ALA A 250 -9.93 -14.36 8.65
C ALA A 250 -9.21 -13.02 8.95
N LEU A 251 -8.06 -12.76 8.33
CA LEU A 251 -7.33 -11.49 8.50
C LEU A 251 -8.14 -10.29 7.97
N GLY A 252 -8.79 -10.42 6.81
CA GLY A 252 -9.62 -9.36 6.26
C GLY A 252 -10.83 -9.04 7.14
N LEU A 253 -11.47 -10.06 7.72
CA LEU A 253 -12.58 -9.86 8.66
C LEU A 253 -12.13 -9.13 9.94
N VAL A 254 -10.91 -9.41 10.44
CA VAL A 254 -10.32 -8.63 11.55
C VAL A 254 -10.16 -7.16 11.18
N GLU A 255 -9.70 -6.86 9.96
CA GLU A 255 -9.57 -5.48 9.47
C GLU A 255 -10.93 -4.76 9.39
N ALA A 256 -12.00 -5.50 9.04
CA ALA A 256 -13.37 -4.99 9.02
C ALA A 256 -14.03 -4.92 10.42
N GLY A 257 -13.41 -5.48 11.47
CA GLY A 257 -13.95 -5.51 12.83
C GLY A 257 -14.89 -6.70 13.14
N GLU A 258 -15.04 -7.64 12.21
CA GLU A 258 -15.90 -8.83 12.31
C GLU A 258 -15.14 -9.97 13.02
N PHE A 259 -14.88 -9.80 14.32
CA PHE A 259 -13.98 -10.67 15.09
C PHE A 259 -14.53 -12.08 15.31
N GLU A 260 -15.85 -12.22 15.50
CA GLU A 260 -16.52 -13.49 15.73
C GLU A 260 -16.45 -14.40 14.49
N GLU A 261 -16.79 -13.87 13.32
CA GLU A 261 -16.67 -14.54 12.03
C GLU A 261 -15.20 -14.86 11.71
N ALA A 262 -14.29 -13.91 11.94
CA ALA A 262 -12.86 -14.13 11.77
C ALA A 262 -12.35 -15.31 12.62
N LEU A 263 -12.80 -15.41 13.88
CA LEU A 263 -12.44 -16.49 14.78
C LEU A 263 -13.02 -17.84 14.31
N GLY A 264 -14.26 -17.84 13.81
CA GLY A 264 -14.87 -19.03 13.21
C GLY A 264 -14.05 -19.57 12.04
N VAL A 265 -13.62 -18.70 11.13
CA VAL A 265 -12.77 -19.07 9.99
C VAL A 265 -11.38 -19.54 10.47
N ALA A 266 -10.76 -18.82 11.40
CA ALA A 266 -9.43 -19.14 11.93
C ALA A 266 -9.40 -20.52 12.61
N LYS A 267 -10.43 -20.88 13.38
CA LYS A 267 -10.52 -22.18 14.05
C LYS A 267 -10.66 -23.36 13.09
N CYS A 268 -11.13 -23.11 11.87
CA CYS A 268 -11.20 -24.14 10.82
C CYS A 268 -9.84 -24.37 10.11
N ILE A 269 -8.77 -23.66 10.49
CA ILE A 269 -7.43 -23.82 9.92
C ILE A 269 -6.64 -24.84 10.75
N ASP A 270 -6.42 -26.02 10.18
CA ASP A 270 -5.70 -27.11 10.87
C ASP A 270 -4.18 -26.88 10.97
N ASP A 271 -3.61 -26.01 10.13
CA ASP A 271 -2.17 -25.71 10.12
C ASP A 271 -1.85 -24.61 11.16
N THR A 272 -1.09 -24.96 12.19
CA THR A 272 -0.75 -24.05 13.32
C THR A 272 -0.03 -22.79 12.88
N TYR A 273 0.87 -22.89 11.89
CA TYR A 273 1.55 -21.73 11.34
C TYR A 273 0.57 -20.78 10.64
N MET A 274 -0.38 -21.31 9.86
CA MET A 274 -1.41 -20.51 9.22
C MET A 274 -2.44 -19.95 10.21
N ARG A 275 -2.81 -20.71 11.24
CA ARG A 275 -3.82 -20.35 12.25
C ARG A 275 -3.32 -19.31 13.26
N SER A 276 -2.08 -19.40 13.70
CA SER A 276 -1.45 -18.42 14.62
C SER A 276 -1.44 -16.98 14.09
N TRP A 277 -1.69 -16.77 12.79
CA TRP A 277 -1.70 -15.44 12.20
C TRP A 277 -2.97 -14.65 12.46
N PRO A 278 -4.16 -15.14 12.07
CA PRO A 278 -5.40 -14.49 12.41
C PRO A 278 -5.65 -14.49 13.92
N LEU A 279 -5.31 -15.55 14.68
CA LEU A 279 -5.61 -15.59 16.12
C LEU A 279 -5.01 -14.40 16.91
N ARG A 280 -3.71 -14.11 16.75
CA ARG A 280 -3.10 -12.94 17.43
C ARG A 280 -3.71 -11.60 16.99
N ASP A 281 -4.14 -11.48 15.73
CA ASP A 281 -4.68 -10.23 15.20
C ASP A 281 -6.14 -10.04 15.66
N ILE A 282 -6.92 -11.13 15.71
CA ILE A 282 -8.24 -11.19 16.36
C ILE A 282 -8.11 -10.79 17.83
N ALA A 283 -7.15 -11.35 18.57
CA ALA A 283 -6.97 -11.04 19.99
C ALA A 283 -6.67 -9.55 20.22
N VAL A 284 -5.82 -8.91 19.41
CA VAL A 284 -5.58 -7.47 19.51
C VAL A 284 -6.81 -6.65 19.15
N GLY A 285 -7.56 -7.05 18.13
CA GLY A 285 -8.83 -6.42 17.78
C GLY A 285 -9.84 -6.45 18.93
N LEU A 286 -10.01 -7.63 19.54
CA LEU A 286 -10.86 -7.83 20.73
C LEU A 286 -10.37 -7.01 21.93
N ALA A 287 -9.06 -6.95 22.18
CA ALA A 287 -8.46 -6.14 23.24
C ALA A 287 -8.82 -4.65 23.09
N ARG A 288 -8.70 -4.11 21.88
CA ARG A 288 -9.07 -2.71 21.57
C ARG A 288 -10.57 -2.47 21.74
N ALA A 289 -11.39 -3.46 21.43
CA ALA A 289 -12.84 -3.41 21.62
C ALA A 289 -13.28 -3.66 23.07
N GLY A 290 -12.36 -3.93 24.01
CA GLY A 290 -12.68 -4.28 25.39
C GLY A 290 -13.37 -5.64 25.56
N LYS A 291 -13.29 -6.51 24.55
CA LYS A 291 -13.84 -7.88 24.56
C LYS A 291 -12.81 -8.88 25.12
N PRO A 292 -13.22 -10.07 25.60
CA PRO A 292 -12.28 -11.09 26.08
C PRO A 292 -11.33 -11.55 24.97
N TYR A 293 -10.01 -11.45 25.22
CA TYR A 293 -8.99 -11.76 24.21
C TYR A 293 -7.83 -12.63 24.69
N LYS A 294 -7.58 -12.68 26.01
CA LYS A 294 -6.36 -13.29 26.58
C LYS A 294 -6.21 -14.76 26.20
N GLU A 295 -7.31 -15.52 26.23
CA GLU A 295 -7.29 -16.94 25.85
C GLU A 295 -6.87 -17.15 24.38
N ILE A 296 -7.41 -16.33 23.48
CA ILE A 296 -7.08 -16.38 22.04
C ILE A 296 -5.63 -15.96 21.81
N LEU A 297 -5.15 -14.98 22.59
CA LEU A 297 -3.78 -14.50 22.52
C LEU A 297 -2.78 -15.58 22.97
N GLU A 298 -3.08 -16.29 24.04
CA GLU A 298 -2.29 -17.43 24.54
C GLU A 298 -2.35 -18.63 23.59
N GLU A 299 -3.53 -18.95 23.02
CA GLU A 299 -3.67 -19.98 21.99
C GLU A 299 -2.77 -19.68 20.78
N SER A 300 -2.73 -18.42 20.35
CA SER A 300 -1.86 -17.99 19.27
C SER A 300 -0.37 -18.09 19.60
N LEU A 301 0.02 -17.86 20.85
CA LEU A 301 1.41 -18.02 21.31
C LEU A 301 1.80 -19.50 21.35
N ALA A 302 0.90 -20.37 21.85
CA ALA A 302 1.10 -21.82 21.86
C ALA A 302 1.30 -22.36 20.43
N ASP A 303 0.42 -21.98 19.49
CA ASP A 303 0.56 -22.35 18.08
C ASP A 303 1.90 -21.88 17.49
N THR A 304 2.33 -20.67 17.86
CA THR A 304 3.61 -20.10 17.41
C THR A 304 4.80 -20.92 17.91
N ARG A 305 4.79 -21.35 19.17
CA ARG A 305 5.87 -22.17 19.77
C ARG A 305 5.97 -23.56 19.13
N CYS A 306 4.85 -24.11 18.69
CA CYS A 306 4.78 -25.39 17.97
C CYS A 306 5.33 -25.35 16.53
N ILE A 307 5.69 -24.18 15.99
CA ILE A 307 6.29 -24.07 14.66
C ILE A 307 7.68 -24.74 14.64
N THR A 308 7.85 -25.73 13.78
CA THR A 308 9.09 -26.53 13.68
C THR A 308 10.23 -25.80 12.97
N ASP A 309 9.94 -25.06 11.89
CA ASP A 309 10.95 -24.28 11.18
C ASP A 309 11.40 -23.07 12.00
N ARG A 310 12.67 -23.08 12.47
CA ARG A 310 13.22 -22.04 13.37
C ARG A 310 13.05 -20.63 12.81
N PHE A 311 13.26 -20.44 11.50
CA PHE A 311 13.09 -19.14 10.85
C PHE A 311 11.64 -18.67 10.93
N ARG A 312 10.67 -19.51 10.54
CA ARG A 312 9.23 -19.19 10.65
C ARG A 312 8.84 -18.94 12.10
N ARG A 313 9.38 -19.72 13.04
CA ARG A 313 9.12 -19.57 14.48
C ARG A 313 9.62 -18.23 15.01
N ALA A 314 10.89 -17.87 14.77
CA ALA A 314 11.42 -16.55 15.15
C ALA A 314 10.59 -15.41 14.56
N VAL A 315 10.27 -15.47 13.26
CA VAL A 315 9.47 -14.42 12.61
C VAL A 315 8.05 -14.35 13.19
N CYS A 316 7.45 -15.47 13.60
CA CYS A 316 6.13 -15.48 14.23
C CYS A 316 6.18 -15.02 15.70
N LEU A 317 7.15 -15.48 16.50
CA LEU A 317 7.34 -15.03 17.89
C LEU A 317 7.49 -13.52 17.97
N ARG A 318 8.30 -12.92 17.10
CA ARG A 318 8.39 -11.47 16.95
C ARG A 318 7.02 -10.81 16.70
N LYS A 319 6.21 -11.35 15.77
CA LYS A 319 4.87 -10.79 15.51
C LYS A 319 3.99 -10.90 16.74
N THR A 320 4.04 -12.05 17.42
CA THR A 320 3.30 -12.30 18.64
C THR A 320 3.72 -11.33 19.75
N ALA A 321 5.02 -11.11 19.98
CA ALA A 321 5.52 -10.12 20.94
C ALA A 321 4.96 -8.71 20.67
N LEU A 322 4.95 -8.26 19.41
CA LEU A 322 4.35 -6.97 19.06
C LEU A 322 2.84 -6.91 19.34
N ARG A 323 2.11 -8.00 19.08
CA ARG A 323 0.67 -8.06 19.38
C ARG A 323 0.38 -8.07 20.88
N PHE A 324 1.20 -8.75 21.68
CA PHE A 324 1.15 -8.66 23.14
C PHE A 324 1.41 -7.22 23.61
N ALA A 325 2.43 -6.56 23.07
CA ALA A 325 2.71 -5.16 23.37
C ALA A 325 1.53 -4.22 23.03
N GLU A 326 0.89 -4.42 21.88
CA GLU A 326 -0.30 -3.67 21.44
C GLU A 326 -1.52 -3.92 22.33
N ALA A 327 -1.66 -5.12 22.90
CA ALA A 327 -2.71 -5.46 23.85
C ALA A 327 -2.41 -4.98 25.28
N GLY A 328 -1.21 -4.45 25.55
CA GLY A 328 -0.76 -4.06 26.89
C GLY A 328 -0.28 -5.22 27.76
N GLU A 329 -0.03 -6.39 27.16
CA GLU A 329 0.43 -7.59 27.84
C GLU A 329 1.98 -7.69 27.84
N PRO A 330 2.58 -8.42 28.80
CA PRO A 330 4.03 -8.63 28.84
C PRO A 330 4.54 -9.31 27.56
N TYR A 331 5.51 -8.69 26.88
CA TYR A 331 6.02 -9.18 25.59
C TYR A 331 7.54 -9.32 25.50
N LYS A 332 8.28 -8.80 26.49
CA LYS A 332 9.75 -8.79 26.46
C LYS A 332 10.33 -10.21 26.44
N GLU A 333 9.73 -11.13 27.17
CA GLU A 333 10.14 -12.55 27.18
C GLU A 333 9.91 -13.21 25.81
N ILE A 334 8.79 -12.90 25.14
CA ILE A 334 8.48 -13.40 23.80
C ILE A 334 9.45 -12.81 22.75
N LEU A 335 9.86 -11.56 22.95
CA LEU A 335 10.88 -10.92 22.11
C LEU A 335 12.24 -11.58 22.29
N GLU A 336 12.67 -11.83 23.52
CA GLU A 336 13.94 -12.51 23.77
C GLU A 336 13.91 -13.93 23.20
N GLU A 337 12.81 -14.67 23.41
CA GLU A 337 12.61 -16.00 22.79
C GLU A 337 12.70 -15.90 21.25
N SER A 338 12.15 -14.84 20.65
CA SER A 338 12.27 -14.60 19.21
C SER A 338 13.72 -14.34 18.76
N LEU A 339 14.51 -13.64 19.57
CA LEU A 339 15.90 -13.32 19.26
C LEU A 339 16.80 -14.55 19.41
N GLU A 340 16.65 -15.30 20.50
CA GLU A 340 17.36 -16.57 20.73
C GLU A 340 17.08 -17.56 19.59
N VAL A 341 15.81 -17.71 19.18
CA VAL A 341 15.46 -18.58 18.05
C VAL A 341 16.08 -18.07 16.75
N ALA A 342 16.09 -16.75 16.51
CA ALA A 342 16.72 -16.17 15.31
C ALA A 342 18.24 -16.41 15.28
N GLU A 343 18.92 -16.21 16.41
CA GLU A 343 20.37 -16.41 16.56
C GLU A 343 20.77 -17.87 16.41
N SER A 344 19.90 -18.80 16.84
CA SER A 344 20.08 -20.26 16.68
C SER A 344 19.86 -20.79 15.25
N ILE A 345 19.60 -19.93 14.26
CA ILE A 345 19.45 -20.34 12.86
C ILE A 345 20.85 -20.59 12.27
N ASP A 346 21.09 -21.83 11.83
CA ASP A 346 22.39 -22.27 11.30
C ASP A 346 22.78 -21.55 10.01
N ASP A 347 21.80 -21.31 9.13
CA ASP A 347 22.02 -20.58 7.88
C ASP A 347 22.19 -19.07 8.16
N ARG A 348 23.41 -18.56 7.93
CA ARG A 348 23.76 -17.15 8.20
C ARG A 348 22.83 -16.18 7.49
N SER A 349 22.49 -16.44 6.23
CA SER A 349 21.61 -15.56 5.46
C SER A 349 20.20 -15.51 6.05
N ARG A 350 19.63 -16.64 6.44
CA ARG A 350 18.32 -16.74 7.12
C ARG A 350 18.35 -16.13 8.51
N ARG A 351 19.45 -16.28 9.26
CA ARG A 351 19.66 -15.64 10.56
C ARG A 351 19.63 -14.12 10.46
N LEU A 352 20.49 -13.54 9.61
CA LEU A 352 20.56 -12.09 9.41
C LEU A 352 19.23 -11.55 8.86
N TRP A 353 18.57 -12.31 7.98
CA TRP A 353 17.25 -11.94 7.49
C TRP A 353 16.18 -11.94 8.58
N ALA A 354 16.22 -12.90 9.53
CA ALA A 354 15.32 -12.91 10.68
C ALA A 354 15.55 -11.70 11.59
N LEU A 355 16.81 -11.42 11.96
CA LEU A 355 17.19 -10.26 12.79
C LEU A 355 16.76 -8.94 12.13
N ARG A 356 17.02 -8.77 10.83
CA ARG A 356 16.54 -7.63 10.04
C ARG A 356 15.02 -7.47 10.14
N LYS A 357 14.26 -8.56 9.98
CA LYS A 357 12.79 -8.53 10.09
C LYS A 357 12.31 -8.20 11.50
N ILE A 358 13.10 -8.53 12.54
CA ILE A 358 12.88 -8.12 13.92
C ILE A 358 13.04 -6.61 14.07
N ALA A 359 14.21 -6.06 13.78
CA ALA A 359 14.48 -4.63 13.90
C ALA A 359 13.44 -3.77 13.15
N PHE A 360 13.14 -4.10 11.89
CA PHE A 360 12.21 -3.33 11.04
C PHE A 360 10.82 -3.19 11.66
N LYS A 361 10.32 -4.25 12.28
CA LYS A 361 8.94 -4.27 12.77
C LYS A 361 8.82 -3.57 14.13
N PHE A 362 9.86 -3.59 14.94
CA PHE A 362 9.94 -2.78 16.16
C PHE A 362 10.06 -1.28 15.83
N ALA A 363 10.85 -0.91 14.81
CA ALA A 363 10.93 0.46 14.33
C ALA A 363 9.55 1.01 13.93
N LYS A 364 8.78 0.24 13.14
CA LYS A 364 7.40 0.58 12.75
C LYS A 364 6.43 0.68 13.94
N ALA A 365 6.67 -0.08 15.01
CA ALA A 365 5.92 0.00 16.25
C ALA A 365 6.38 1.16 17.17
N ARG A 366 7.29 2.04 16.70
CA ARG A 366 7.92 3.13 17.45
C ARG A 366 8.72 2.68 18.67
N LYS A 367 9.16 1.42 18.65
CA LYS A 367 10.07 0.80 19.62
C LYS A 367 11.50 0.93 19.11
N PHE A 368 11.96 2.18 19.06
CA PHE A 368 13.21 2.55 18.37
C PHE A 368 14.45 2.02 19.08
N GLU A 369 14.45 1.98 20.40
CA GLU A 369 15.55 1.45 21.20
C GLU A 369 15.74 -0.04 20.94
N GLU A 370 14.65 -0.81 21.00
CA GLU A 370 14.67 -2.25 20.70
C GLU A 370 15.03 -2.52 19.24
N ALA A 371 14.58 -1.68 18.31
CA ALA A 371 14.95 -1.78 16.91
C ALA A 371 16.46 -1.56 16.67
N LEU A 372 17.05 -0.56 17.36
CA LEU A 372 18.48 -0.26 17.29
C LEU A 372 19.32 -1.34 17.98
N GLU A 373 18.84 -1.91 19.08
CA GLU A 373 19.51 -3.04 19.75
C GLU A 373 19.64 -4.23 18.79
N VAL A 374 18.54 -4.60 18.13
CA VAL A 374 18.54 -5.72 17.17
C VAL A 374 19.38 -5.38 15.93
N ALA A 375 19.38 -4.12 15.48
CA ALA A 375 20.27 -3.68 14.40
C ALA A 375 21.75 -3.90 14.76
N GLY A 376 22.14 -3.62 16.02
CA GLY A 376 23.50 -3.85 16.51
C GLY A 376 23.95 -5.32 16.52
N ARG A 377 23.02 -6.27 16.44
CA ARG A 377 23.32 -7.71 16.34
C ARG A 377 23.54 -8.19 14.90
N ILE A 378 23.40 -7.32 13.89
CA ILE A 378 23.57 -7.64 12.47
C ILE A 378 25.02 -7.35 12.05
N ASP A 379 25.78 -8.42 11.76
CA ASP A 379 27.20 -8.35 11.41
C ASP A 379 27.49 -8.06 9.92
N ASP A 380 26.46 -7.94 9.09
CA ASP A 380 26.57 -7.59 7.67
C ASP A 380 26.33 -6.09 7.46
N GLU A 381 27.34 -5.39 6.94
CA GLU A 381 27.34 -3.93 6.82
C GLU A 381 26.25 -3.38 5.89
N ASN A 382 25.93 -4.09 4.81
CA ASN A 382 24.90 -3.68 3.86
C ASN A 382 23.51 -3.84 4.47
N LEU A 383 23.24 -4.98 5.11
CA LEU A 383 21.98 -5.23 5.83
C LEU A 383 21.84 -4.31 7.03
N HIS A 384 22.92 -4.04 7.75
CA HIS A 384 22.94 -3.09 8.87
C HIS A 384 22.57 -1.68 8.40
N SER A 385 23.19 -1.20 7.32
CA SER A 385 22.87 0.10 6.69
C SER A 385 21.42 0.18 6.22
N GLU A 386 20.88 -0.91 5.67
CA GLU A 386 19.47 -1.01 5.28
C GLU A 386 18.53 -0.90 6.49
N VAL A 387 18.87 -1.54 7.61
CA VAL A 387 18.09 -1.49 8.86
C VAL A 387 18.10 -0.10 9.48
N LEU A 388 19.26 0.54 9.54
CA LEU A 388 19.35 1.91 10.02
C LEU A 388 18.55 2.87 9.15
N CYS A 389 18.57 2.71 7.82
CA CYS A 389 17.76 3.52 6.90
C CYS A 389 16.26 3.43 7.24
N GLU A 390 15.74 2.22 7.43
CA GLU A 390 14.32 2.02 7.78
C GLU A 390 13.97 2.60 9.17
N ILE A 391 14.88 2.49 10.14
CA ILE A 391 14.71 3.12 11.46
C ILE A 391 14.63 4.64 11.32
N VAL A 392 15.51 5.24 10.51
CA VAL A 392 15.50 6.69 10.19
C VAL A 392 14.16 7.11 9.59
N SER A 393 13.66 6.35 8.61
CA SER A 393 12.37 6.63 7.97
C SER A 393 11.21 6.62 8.98
N GLU A 394 11.19 5.67 9.91
CA GLU A 394 10.16 5.60 10.96
C GLU A 394 10.33 6.69 12.04
N LEU A 395 11.56 7.08 12.38
CA LEU A 395 11.86 8.22 13.25
C LEU A 395 11.37 9.55 12.63
N ALA A 396 11.63 9.76 11.34
CA ALA A 396 11.17 10.92 10.59
C ALA A 396 9.63 11.01 10.57
N LYS A 397 8.93 9.89 10.34
CA LYS A 397 7.47 9.81 10.45
C LYS A 397 6.95 10.11 11.85
N ALA A 398 7.72 9.74 12.88
CA ALA A 398 7.43 10.07 14.28
C ALA A 398 7.82 11.51 14.67
N ARG A 399 8.30 12.32 13.72
CA ARG A 399 8.79 13.71 13.92
C ARG A 399 9.99 13.83 14.85
N LYS A 400 10.75 12.74 15.02
CA LYS A 400 12.01 12.70 15.77
C LYS A 400 13.17 13.01 14.82
N PHE A 401 13.18 14.22 14.25
CA PHE A 401 14.08 14.57 13.15
C PHE A 401 15.55 14.61 13.57
N GLU A 402 15.83 15.04 14.79
CA GLU A 402 17.19 15.06 15.34
C GLU A 402 17.75 13.64 15.52
N GLU A 403 16.97 12.75 16.12
CA GLU A 403 17.32 11.33 16.25
C GLU A 403 17.47 10.67 14.86
N ALA A 404 16.58 11.01 13.92
CA ALA A 404 16.63 10.52 12.54
C ALA A 404 17.93 10.95 11.83
N LEU A 405 18.36 12.21 12.00
CA LEU A 405 19.62 12.71 11.45
C LEU A 405 20.83 12.05 12.09
N GLU A 406 20.79 11.81 13.40
CA GLU A 406 21.88 11.11 14.11
C GLU A 406 22.03 9.67 13.60
N VAL A 407 20.93 8.93 13.48
CA VAL A 407 20.95 7.55 12.97
C VAL A 407 21.35 7.53 11.48
N ALA A 408 20.90 8.50 10.67
CA ALA A 408 21.30 8.63 9.27
C ALA A 408 22.81 8.87 9.11
N GLY A 409 23.44 9.57 10.06
CA GLY A 409 24.89 9.78 10.11
C GLY A 409 25.69 8.50 10.36
N ARG A 410 25.06 7.44 10.88
CA ARG A 410 25.66 6.12 11.14
C ARG A 410 25.53 5.15 9.95
N ILE A 411 24.89 5.58 8.85
CA ILE A 411 24.71 4.77 7.64
C ILE A 411 25.94 4.92 6.74
N ASN A 412 26.73 3.85 6.61
CA ASN A 412 27.94 3.83 5.77
C ASN A 412 27.62 3.77 4.27
N ASN A 413 26.53 3.10 3.90
CA ASN A 413 26.12 3.00 2.49
C ASN A 413 25.52 4.34 1.99
N GLU A 414 26.19 4.99 1.04
CA GLU A 414 25.79 6.32 0.53
C GLU A 414 24.40 6.34 -0.12
N TYR A 415 24.01 5.28 -0.83
CA TYR A 415 22.69 5.16 -1.43
C TYR A 415 21.60 5.09 -0.35
N ARG A 416 21.77 4.21 0.65
CA ARG A 416 20.85 4.10 1.79
C ARG A 416 20.78 5.38 2.61
N ARG A 417 21.91 6.06 2.78
CA ARG A 417 21.95 7.37 3.45
C ARG A 417 21.15 8.41 2.65
N SER A 418 21.21 8.38 1.33
CA SER A 418 20.43 9.28 0.47
C SER A 418 18.92 9.01 0.58
N GLU A 419 18.50 7.74 0.65
CA GLU A 419 17.10 7.37 0.92
C GLU A 419 16.62 7.87 2.29
N ALA A 420 17.42 7.65 3.34
CA ALA A 420 17.13 8.15 4.69
C ALA A 420 16.97 9.68 4.72
N LEU A 421 17.85 10.43 4.03
CA LEU A 421 17.75 11.89 3.95
C LEU A 421 16.51 12.35 3.17
N ARG A 422 16.13 11.65 2.08
CA ARG A 422 14.87 11.93 1.37
C ARG A 422 13.67 11.85 2.32
N ASP A 423 13.58 10.77 3.09
CA ASP A 423 12.45 10.51 3.97
C ASP A 423 12.35 11.57 5.10
N ILE A 424 13.51 12.02 5.62
CA ILE A 424 13.59 13.16 6.54
C ILE A 424 13.08 14.45 5.88
N ALA A 425 13.49 14.75 4.64
CA ALA A 425 13.08 15.94 3.91
C ALA A 425 11.57 15.99 3.69
N SER A 426 10.98 14.88 3.20
CA SER A 426 9.53 14.75 2.98
C SER A 426 8.75 14.94 4.29
N GLY A 427 9.22 14.32 5.38
CA GLY A 427 8.63 14.49 6.71
C GLY A 427 8.64 15.95 7.20
N LEU A 428 9.74 16.67 6.99
CA LEU A 428 9.88 18.08 7.39
C LEU A 428 8.89 19.01 6.67
N VAL A 429 8.70 18.83 5.34
CA VAL A 429 7.71 19.62 4.57
C VAL A 429 6.32 19.46 5.16
N LYS A 430 5.90 18.22 5.38
CA LYS A 430 4.55 17.89 5.88
C LYS A 430 4.27 18.55 7.23
N VAL A 431 5.26 18.59 8.12
CA VAL A 431 5.11 19.25 9.43
C VAL A 431 5.05 20.76 9.28
N SER A 432 5.97 21.36 8.51
CA SER A 432 6.01 22.82 8.35
C SER A 432 4.76 23.39 7.66
N LEU A 433 4.15 22.66 6.72
CA LEU A 433 2.91 23.11 6.08
C LEU A 433 1.71 23.05 7.05
N ARG A 434 1.64 22.05 7.93
CA ARG A 434 0.56 21.91 8.95
C ARG A 434 0.65 22.94 10.08
N GLU A 435 1.83 23.47 10.36
CA GLU A 435 2.03 24.52 11.37
C GLU A 435 1.73 25.93 10.84
N GLN A 436 1.56 26.07 9.51
CA GLN A 436 1.27 27.34 8.83
C GLN A 436 -0.21 27.51 8.44
N SER A 437 -0.98 26.41 8.40
CA SER A 437 -2.45 26.38 8.28
C SER A 437 -3.10 26.58 9.65
#